data_AF-A0A086PMP1-F1
#
_entry.id   AF-A0A086PMP1-F1
#
_cell.length_a   1.000
_cell.length_b   1.000
_cell.length_c   1.000
_cell.angle_alpha   90.00
_cell.angle_beta   90.00
_cell.angle_gamma   90.00
#
_symmetry.space_group_name_H-M   'P 1'
#
loop_
_entity.id
_entity.type
_entity.pdbx_description
1 polymer ?
#
loop_
_entity_poly.entity_id
_entity_poly.type
_entity_poly.pdbx_seq_one_letter_code
_entity_poly.pdbx_strand_id
1 'polypeptide(L)'
;MRPPQSLDDPASLSFADLVKQQQSASSSQTEGRGDLLLAYGSCLLRKFRDKLGDALWGVLETVYLQALEFRQDRWATYCLQALQTRWRDSTRVKRLKGIALEAQGQWAAALCHYDSLLSQQPHDPLTRKRVTAALKNQ
;
A
#
# COMPACT_ATOMS: atom_id res chain seq x y z
N MET A 1 -2.41 -12.43 -12.19
CA MET A 1 -3.54 -12.51 -11.25
C MET A 1 -4.58 -11.46 -11.61
N ARG A 2 -5.87 -11.77 -11.43
CA ARG A 2 -6.98 -10.82 -11.60
C ARG A 2 -7.17 -10.02 -10.29
N PRO A 3 -7.44 -8.70 -10.34
CA PRO A 3 -7.78 -7.93 -9.13
C PRO A 3 -9.03 -8.52 -8.43
N PRO A 4 -9.11 -8.47 -7.10
CA PRO A 4 -10.30 -8.88 -6.35
C PRO A 4 -11.55 -8.09 -6.75
N GLN A 5 -12.75 -8.66 -6.54
CA GLN A 5 -14.01 -7.91 -6.59
C GLN A 5 -14.13 -7.04 -5.32
N SER A 6 -14.72 -5.83 -5.40
CA SER A 6 -14.71 -4.83 -4.32
C SER A 6 -15.99 -4.76 -3.48
N LEU A 7 -15.84 -4.08 -2.34
CA LEU A 7 -16.86 -3.30 -1.60
C LEU A 7 -17.44 -2.18 -2.50
N ASP A 8 -18.62 -1.64 -2.15
CA ASP A 8 -19.43 -0.68 -2.93
C ASP A 8 -18.62 0.17 -3.94
N ASP A 9 -18.66 -0.24 -5.22
CA ASP A 9 -17.94 0.43 -6.30
C ASP A 9 -18.48 1.86 -6.46
N PRO A 10 -17.62 2.89 -6.59
CA PRO A 10 -18.03 4.21 -7.09
C PRO A 10 -18.29 4.12 -8.59
N ALA A 11 -19.29 3.33 -8.97
CA ALA A 11 -19.48 2.78 -10.31
C ALA A 11 -19.74 3.86 -11.39
N SER A 12 -20.14 5.06 -10.97
CA SER A 12 -20.49 6.19 -11.84
C SER A 12 -19.31 7.12 -12.19
N LEU A 13 -18.16 7.02 -11.53
CA LEU A 13 -17.05 7.95 -11.78
C LEU A 13 -16.23 7.59 -13.04
N SER A 14 -15.87 8.62 -13.80
CA SER A 14 -14.98 8.46 -14.96
C SER A 14 -13.53 8.18 -14.52
N PHE A 15 -12.68 7.73 -15.44
CA PHE A 15 -11.24 7.56 -15.17
C PHE A 15 -10.58 8.86 -14.69
N ALA A 16 -10.88 9.99 -15.33
CA ALA A 16 -10.32 11.28 -14.98
C ALA A 16 -10.76 11.71 -13.57
N ASP A 17 -12.02 11.47 -13.23
CA ASP A 17 -12.55 11.76 -11.89
C ASP A 17 -11.88 10.89 -10.84
N LEU A 18 -11.74 9.59 -11.08
CA LEU A 18 -11.08 8.67 -10.15
C LEU A 18 -9.61 9.05 -9.91
N VAL A 19 -8.86 9.42 -10.96
CA VAL A 19 -7.47 9.89 -10.81
C VAL A 19 -7.43 11.18 -9.98
N LYS A 20 -8.32 12.14 -10.26
CA LYS A 20 -8.40 13.40 -9.51
C LYS A 20 -8.73 13.16 -8.05
N GLN A 21 -9.67 12.26 -7.74
CA GLN A 21 -10.04 11.90 -6.36
C GLN A 21 -8.93 11.14 -5.64
N GLN A 22 -8.22 10.24 -6.33
CA GLN A 22 -7.07 9.54 -5.77
C GLN A 22 -5.95 10.52 -5.39
N GLN A 23 -5.66 11.49 -6.26
CA GLN A 23 -4.63 12.51 -6.04
C GLN A 23 -5.02 13.48 -4.92
N SER A 24 -6.27 13.97 -4.91
CA SER A 24 -6.77 14.86 -3.87
C SER A 24 -6.71 14.21 -2.49
N ALA A 25 -7.15 12.95 -2.38
CA ALA A 25 -7.11 12.19 -1.13
C ALA A 25 -5.66 11.83 -0.69
N SER A 26 -4.69 11.80 -1.61
CA SER A 26 -3.28 11.56 -1.29
C SER A 26 -2.51 12.83 -0.89
N SER A 27 -2.95 14.01 -1.35
CA SER A 27 -2.27 15.31 -1.13
C SER A 27 -2.61 16.00 0.19
N SER A 28 -3.75 15.68 0.80
CA SER A 28 -4.18 16.29 2.05
C SER A 28 -3.61 15.50 3.23
N GLN A 29 -2.88 16.17 4.14
CA GLN A 29 -2.69 15.64 5.49
C GLN A 29 -4.08 15.57 6.13
N THR A 30 -4.74 14.42 6.11
CA THR A 30 -6.04 14.25 6.76
C THR A 30 -6.26 12.78 7.07
N GLU A 31 -6.11 12.45 8.34
CA GLU A 31 -6.63 11.24 8.94
C GLU A 31 -8.09 11.04 8.49
N GLY A 32 -8.45 9.83 8.06
CA GLY A 32 -9.84 9.46 7.79
C GLY A 32 -10.33 9.46 6.33
N ARG A 33 -9.45 9.47 5.31
CA ARG A 33 -9.86 9.23 3.89
C ARG A 33 -9.33 7.92 3.29
N GLY A 34 -8.86 7.01 4.14
CA GLY A 34 -8.24 5.77 3.71
C GLY A 34 -9.19 4.82 2.98
N ASP A 35 -10.46 4.83 3.39
CA ASP A 35 -11.58 4.11 2.79
C ASP A 35 -11.82 4.56 1.34
N LEU A 36 -11.79 5.87 1.09
CA LEU A 36 -11.91 6.44 -0.25
C LEU A 36 -10.71 6.09 -1.12
N LEU A 37 -9.49 6.18 -0.57
CA LEU A 37 -8.26 5.78 -1.29
C LEU A 37 -8.28 4.30 -1.69
N LEU A 38 -8.84 3.45 -0.83
CA LEU A 38 -9.05 2.03 -1.11
C LEU A 38 -10.12 1.84 -2.19
N ALA A 39 -11.26 2.52 -2.08
CA ALA A 39 -12.37 2.41 -3.03
C ALA A 39 -11.98 2.91 -4.44
N TYR A 40 -11.43 4.12 -4.55
CA TYR A 40 -11.03 4.70 -5.83
C TYR A 40 -9.83 3.95 -6.43
N GLY A 41 -8.82 3.62 -5.62
CA GLY A 41 -7.65 2.90 -6.07
C GLY A 41 -7.99 1.49 -6.56
N SER A 42 -8.81 0.74 -5.83
CA SER A 42 -9.26 -0.60 -6.26
C SER A 42 -10.09 -0.56 -7.55
N CYS A 43 -10.95 0.46 -7.71
CA CYS A 43 -11.70 0.69 -8.95
C CYS A 43 -10.76 0.99 -10.13
N LEU A 44 -9.76 1.86 -9.95
CA LEU A 44 -8.72 2.13 -10.96
C LEU A 44 -7.96 0.87 -11.36
N LEU A 45 -7.52 0.06 -10.39
CA LEU A 45 -6.78 -1.19 -10.64
C LEU A 45 -7.63 -2.25 -11.35
N ARG A 46 -8.95 -2.21 -11.19
CA ARG A 46 -9.86 -3.19 -11.80
C ARG A 46 -10.33 -2.78 -13.20
N LYS A 47 -10.70 -1.51 -13.38
CA LYS A 47 -11.31 -1.02 -14.63
C LYS A 47 -10.33 -0.35 -15.59
N PHE A 48 -9.28 0.28 -15.07
CA PHE A 48 -8.44 1.19 -15.85
C PHE A 48 -6.95 0.90 -15.70
N ARG A 49 -6.59 -0.33 -15.30
CA ARG A 49 -5.20 -0.74 -15.06
C ARG A 49 -4.27 -0.38 -16.21
N ASP A 50 -4.68 -0.67 -17.43
CA ASP A 50 -3.87 -0.46 -18.64
C ASP A 50 -3.72 1.03 -18.99
N LYS A 51 -4.59 1.90 -18.47
CA LYS A 51 -4.54 3.36 -18.67
C LYS A 51 -3.66 4.08 -17.64
N LEU A 52 -3.27 3.41 -16.55
CA LEU A 52 -2.52 4.04 -15.46
C LEU A 52 -1.05 4.31 -15.79
N GLY A 53 -0.46 3.56 -16.73
CA GLY A 53 0.97 3.69 -17.06
C GLY A 53 1.85 3.60 -15.81
N ASP A 54 2.75 4.57 -15.62
CA ASP A 54 3.65 4.62 -14.46
C ASP A 54 2.95 4.89 -13.13
N ALA A 55 1.78 5.53 -13.15
CA ALA A 55 1.00 5.81 -11.94
C ALA A 55 0.46 4.51 -11.30
N LEU A 56 0.40 3.40 -12.05
CA LEU A 56 -0.08 2.09 -11.59
C LEU A 56 0.57 1.69 -10.27
N TRP A 57 1.87 1.90 -10.16
CA TRP A 57 2.65 1.44 -9.02
C TRP A 57 2.36 2.22 -7.75
N GLY A 58 2.20 3.54 -7.88
CA GLY A 58 1.76 4.38 -6.77
C GLY A 58 0.36 3.98 -6.29
N VAL A 59 -0.56 3.70 -7.23
CA VAL A 59 -1.92 3.24 -6.89
C VAL A 59 -1.87 1.88 -6.18
N LEU A 60 -1.06 0.91 -6.65
CA LEU A 60 -0.89 -0.38 -5.98
C LEU A 60 -0.37 -0.22 -4.54
N GLU A 61 0.59 0.66 -4.31
CA GLU A 61 1.11 0.90 -2.96
C GLU A 61 0.09 1.56 -2.04
N THR A 62 -0.64 2.57 -2.54
CA THR A 62 -1.71 3.20 -1.75
C THR A 62 -2.78 2.19 -1.40
N VAL A 63 -3.30 1.44 -2.39
CA VAL A 63 -4.31 0.41 -2.17
C VAL A 63 -3.81 -0.66 -1.20
N TYR A 64 -2.54 -1.06 -1.30
CA TYR A 64 -1.94 -2.00 -0.35
C TYR A 64 -1.99 -1.50 1.09
N LEU A 65 -1.52 -0.27 1.35
CA LEU A 65 -1.49 0.31 2.69
C LEU A 65 -2.91 0.43 3.27
N GLN A 66 -3.86 0.94 2.48
CA GLN A 66 -5.24 1.06 2.93
C GLN A 66 -5.90 -0.31 3.10
N ALA A 67 -5.59 -1.28 2.25
CA ALA A 67 -6.10 -2.64 2.41
C ALA A 67 -5.62 -3.28 3.73
N LEU A 68 -4.40 -3.00 4.19
CA LEU A 68 -3.94 -3.46 5.50
C LEU A 68 -4.73 -2.81 6.64
N GLU A 69 -4.95 -1.50 6.57
CA GLU A 69 -5.69 -0.73 7.57
C GLU A 69 -7.16 -1.19 7.69
N PHE A 70 -7.84 -1.39 6.55
CA PHE A 70 -9.24 -1.85 6.48
C PHE A 70 -9.39 -3.38 6.41
N ARG A 71 -8.32 -4.13 6.71
CA ARG A 71 -8.31 -5.62 6.77
C ARG A 71 -8.87 -6.30 5.51
N GLN A 72 -8.57 -5.73 4.35
CA GLN A 72 -8.89 -6.28 3.03
C GLN A 72 -7.76 -7.18 2.52
N ASP A 73 -7.61 -8.35 3.13
CA ASP A 73 -6.46 -9.26 2.91
C ASP A 73 -6.24 -9.66 1.44
N ARG A 74 -7.34 -9.83 0.68
CA ARG A 74 -7.27 -10.14 -0.76
C ARG A 74 -6.63 -9.01 -1.56
N TRP A 75 -6.96 -7.76 -1.24
CA TRP A 75 -6.36 -6.58 -1.89
C TRP A 75 -4.92 -6.38 -1.47
N ALA A 76 -4.61 -6.55 -0.18
CA ALA A 76 -3.24 -6.48 0.31
C ALA A 76 -2.34 -7.52 -0.39
N THR A 77 -2.80 -8.77 -0.47
CA THR A 77 -2.08 -9.87 -1.14
C THR A 77 -1.87 -9.58 -2.63
N TYR A 78 -2.93 -9.18 -3.33
CA TYR A 78 -2.86 -8.85 -4.76
C TYR A 78 -1.83 -7.74 -5.04
N CYS A 79 -1.86 -6.66 -4.25
CA CYS A 79 -0.99 -5.52 -4.47
C CYS A 79 0.48 -5.85 -4.16
N LEU A 80 0.74 -6.54 -3.03
CA LEU A 80 2.10 -6.91 -2.65
C LEU A 80 2.74 -7.85 -3.69
N GLN A 81 1.99 -8.84 -4.18
CA GLN A 81 2.49 -9.76 -5.21
C GLN A 81 2.78 -9.04 -6.54
N ALA A 82 1.92 -8.10 -6.94
CA ALA A 82 2.16 -7.29 -8.14
C ALA A 82 3.45 -6.45 -8.02
N LEU A 83 3.66 -5.81 -6.85
CA LEU A 83 4.86 -5.02 -6.58
C LEU A 83 6.13 -5.89 -6.52
N GLN A 84 6.07 -7.04 -5.85
CA GLN A 84 7.19 -7.98 -5.76
C GLN A 84 7.56 -8.58 -7.12
N THR A 85 6.57 -8.86 -7.97
CA THR A 85 6.83 -9.37 -9.32
C THR A 85 7.67 -8.39 -10.14
N ARG A 86 7.41 -7.09 -9.99
CA ARG A 86 8.14 -6.03 -10.70
C ARG A 86 9.50 -5.71 -10.07
N TRP A 87 9.56 -5.67 -8.73
CA TRP A 87 10.74 -5.23 -7.97
C TRP A 87 11.04 -6.14 -6.78
N ARG A 88 11.56 -7.34 -7.06
CA ARG A 88 11.88 -8.34 -6.03
C ARG A 88 12.83 -7.83 -4.95
N ASP A 89 13.82 -7.02 -5.34
CA ASP A 89 14.88 -6.57 -4.43
C ASP A 89 14.76 -5.15 -3.90
N SER A 90 13.68 -4.45 -4.25
CA SER A 90 13.48 -3.06 -3.82
C SER A 90 13.31 -2.96 -2.30
N THR A 91 14.12 -2.11 -1.66
CA THR A 91 13.97 -1.75 -0.23
C THR A 91 12.58 -1.23 0.06
N ARG A 92 11.96 -0.50 -0.87
CA ARG A 92 10.59 0.02 -0.74
C ARG A 92 9.58 -1.12 -0.61
N VAL A 93 9.64 -2.12 -1.48
CA VAL A 93 8.76 -3.31 -1.43
C VAL A 93 9.05 -4.17 -0.20
N LYS A 94 10.33 -4.33 0.17
CA LYS A 94 10.69 -5.03 1.40
C LYS A 94 10.15 -4.31 2.63
N ARG A 95 10.14 -2.97 2.68
CA ARG A 95 9.54 -2.21 3.78
C ARG A 95 8.03 -2.42 3.88
N LEU A 96 7.32 -2.48 2.76
CA LEU A 96 5.88 -2.78 2.72
C LEU A 96 5.56 -4.15 3.34
N LYS A 97 6.42 -5.16 3.17
CA LYS A 97 6.29 -6.45 3.87
C LYS A 97 6.37 -6.31 5.39
N GLY A 98 7.29 -5.47 5.89
CA GLY A 98 7.36 -5.16 7.32
C GLY A 98 6.07 -4.51 7.84
N ILE A 99 5.48 -3.59 7.06
CA ILE A 99 4.22 -2.92 7.42
C ILE A 99 3.06 -3.95 7.49
N ALA A 100 3.06 -4.99 6.65
CA ALA A 100 2.08 -6.07 6.77
C ALA A 100 2.26 -6.89 8.06
N LEU A 101 3.49 -7.14 8.49
CA LEU A 101 3.75 -7.82 9.77
C LEU A 101 3.21 -6.98 10.94
N GLU A 102 3.41 -5.66 10.90
CA GLU A 102 2.83 -4.73 11.87
C GLU A 102 1.30 -4.79 11.88
N ALA A 103 0.66 -4.74 10.70
CA ALA A 103 -0.81 -4.83 10.59
C ALA A 103 -1.39 -6.17 11.12
N GLN A 104 -0.56 -7.22 11.18
CA GLN A 104 -0.90 -8.52 11.76
C GLN A 104 -0.58 -8.62 13.26
N GLY A 105 -0.07 -7.55 13.88
CA GLY A 105 0.37 -7.55 15.28
C GLY A 105 1.69 -8.32 15.51
N GLN A 106 2.40 -8.70 14.45
CA GLN A 106 3.66 -9.45 14.53
C GLN A 106 4.85 -8.50 14.72
N TRP A 107 4.84 -7.71 15.79
CA TRP A 107 5.81 -6.64 16.03
C TRP A 107 7.26 -7.11 16.05
N ALA A 108 7.55 -8.23 16.74
CA ALA A 108 8.90 -8.79 16.80
C ALA A 108 9.42 -9.22 15.41
N ALA A 109 8.56 -9.82 14.58
CA ALA A 109 8.91 -10.18 13.21
C ALA A 109 9.14 -8.94 12.34
N ALA A 110 8.32 -7.90 12.50
CA ALA A 110 8.49 -6.63 11.79
C ALA A 110 9.84 -5.97 12.13
N LEU A 111 10.20 -5.91 13.42
CA LEU A 111 11.46 -5.34 13.89
C LEU A 111 12.67 -6.11 13.34
N CYS A 112 12.67 -7.45 13.47
CA CYS A 112 13.72 -8.29 12.90
C CYS A 112 13.87 -8.09 11.39
N HIS A 113 12.76 -7.92 10.67
CA HIS A 113 12.77 -7.65 9.24
C HIS A 113 13.36 -6.26 8.93
N TYR A 114 13.05 -5.24 9.72
CA TYR A 114 13.62 -3.90 9.57
C TYR A 114 15.10 -3.84 9.90
N ASP A 115 15.57 -4.57 10.90
CA ASP A 115 17.00 -4.68 11.22
C ASP A 115 17.77 -5.29 10.05
N SER A 116 17.20 -6.32 9.39
CA SER A 116 17.79 -6.88 8.17
C SER A 116 17.84 -5.87 7.02
N LEU A 117 16.92 -4.91 6.92
CA LEU A 117 16.99 -3.87 5.91
C LEU A 117 18.01 -2.79 6.26
N LEU A 118 18.10 -2.41 7.52
CA LEU A 118 19.05 -1.40 8.01
C LEU A 118 20.49 -1.92 8.02
N SER A 119 20.72 -3.23 8.14
CA SER A 119 22.07 -3.79 7.97
C SER A 119 22.61 -3.57 6.55
N GLN A 120 21.73 -3.58 5.55
CA GLN A 120 22.08 -3.34 4.14
C GLN A 120 22.06 -1.85 3.78
N GLN A 121 21.15 -1.07 4.37
CA GLN A 121 21.01 0.37 4.14
C GLN A 121 20.89 1.12 5.47
N PRO A 122 22.00 1.35 6.20
CA PRO A 122 21.98 1.91 7.55
C PRO A 122 21.39 3.32 7.63
N HIS A 123 21.46 4.09 6.54
CA HIS A 123 20.99 5.47 6.48
C HIS A 123 19.57 5.63 5.93
N ASP A 124 18.78 4.54 5.78
CA ASP A 124 17.40 4.63 5.30
C ASP A 124 16.48 5.28 6.35
N PRO A 125 16.06 6.55 6.16
CA PRO A 125 15.28 7.27 7.17
C PRO A 125 13.85 6.73 7.26
N LEU A 126 13.32 6.14 6.19
CA LEU A 126 11.95 5.63 6.15
C LEU A 126 11.82 4.34 6.94
N THR A 127 12.81 3.44 6.83
CA THR A 127 12.84 2.21 7.64
C THR A 127 13.05 2.53 9.12
N ARG A 128 13.93 3.49 9.45
CA ARG A 128 14.10 3.95 10.85
C ARG A 128 12.80 4.50 11.45
N LYS A 129 12.04 5.30 10.69
CA LYS A 129 10.71 5.79 11.13
C LYS A 129 9.74 4.64 11.43
N ARG A 130 9.76 3.56 10.64
CA ARG A 130 8.94 2.37 10.90
C ARG A 130 9.37 1.63 12.16
N VAL A 131 10.66 1.46 12.40
CA VAL A 131 11.16 0.87 13.66
C VAL A 131 10.65 1.66 14.87
N THR A 132 10.76 2.98 14.85
CA THR A 132 10.23 3.82 15.93
C THR A 132 8.71 3.66 16.10
N ALA A 133 7.95 3.55 15.02
CA ALA A 133 6.50 3.33 15.09
C ALA A 133 6.16 1.94 15.65
N ALA A 134 6.84 0.89 15.21
CA ALA A 134 6.64 -0.48 15.67
C ALA A 134 6.96 -0.64 17.16
N LEU A 135 8.07 -0.05 17.64
CA LEU A 135 8.45 -0.06 19.06
C LEU A 135 7.44 0.65 19.97
N LYS A 136 6.73 1.66 19.46
CA LYS A 136 5.69 2.36 20.24
C LYS A 136 4.40 1.56 20.40
N ASN A 137 4.17 0.58 19.53
CA ASN A 137 2.94 -0.22 19.50
C ASN A 137 3.17 -1.67 19.99
N GLN A 138 4.36 -1.97 20.51
CA GLN A 138 4.70 -3.22 21.19
C GLN A 138 4.14 -3.23 22.62
#